data_AF-A0A7Z1SDW7-F1
#
_entry.id   AF-A0A7Z1SDW7-F1
#
_cell.length_a   1.000
_cell.length_b   1.000
_cell.length_c   1.000
_cell.angle_alpha   90.00
_cell.angle_beta   90.00
_cell.angle_gamma   90.00
#
_symmetry.space_group_name_H-M   'P 1'
#
loop_
_entity.id
_entity.type
_entity.pdbx_description
1 polymer ?
#
loop_
_entity_poly.entity_id
_entity_poly.type
_entity_poly.pdbx_seq_one_letter_code
_entity_poly.pdbx_strand_id
1 'polypeptide(L)'
;VDEGTVAVVGDVIVKIDAPDAEEMQFKGHGDDEDSKKEEKEQESPVQEEASSTQSQEKTEVDESKTVKAMPSVRKYARENGVNIKAVNGSGKNGRITKEDIDAYLNGGSSEEGSNTSAASESTSSDVVNASATQALPEGDFPETTEKIPAMRKAIAKAMVNSKHTAPHVTLMDEIDVQELWDHRKKFKEIAAEQGTKLTFLPYVVKA
;
A
#
# COMPACT_ATOMS: atom_id res chain seq x y z
N VAL A 1 -14.02 -2.47 -38.83
CA VAL A 1 -15.14 -1.61 -38.41
C VAL A 1 -14.80 -0.19 -38.85
N ASP A 2 -15.66 0.45 -39.62
CA ASP A 2 -15.42 1.82 -40.10
C ASP A 2 -15.44 2.82 -38.94
N GLU A 3 -14.63 3.88 -39.04
CA GLU A 3 -14.48 4.89 -37.99
C GLU A 3 -15.83 5.53 -37.63
N GLY A 4 -16.20 5.45 -36.35
CA GLY A 4 -17.43 6.03 -35.80
C GLY A 4 -18.57 5.05 -35.49
N THR A 5 -18.38 3.74 -35.71
CA THR A 5 -19.41 2.73 -35.42
C THR A 5 -19.27 2.15 -34.00
N VAL A 6 -20.39 1.98 -33.29
CA VAL A 6 -20.42 1.37 -31.94
C VAL A 6 -20.40 -0.16 -32.06
N ALA A 7 -19.42 -0.80 -31.42
CA ALA A 7 -19.31 -2.27 -31.36
C ALA A 7 -19.91 -2.83 -30.05
N VAL A 8 -20.46 -4.04 -30.11
CA VAL A 8 -21.05 -4.74 -28.95
C VAL A 8 -19.98 -5.63 -28.29
N VAL A 9 -20.12 -5.88 -26.98
CA VAL A 9 -19.19 -6.74 -26.23
C VAL A 9 -19.23 -8.16 -26.79
N GLY A 10 -18.10 -8.61 -27.34
CA GLY A 10 -17.93 -9.93 -27.96
C GLY A 10 -17.50 -9.88 -29.43
N ASP A 11 -17.65 -8.73 -30.10
CA ASP A 11 -17.29 -8.60 -31.51
C ASP A 11 -15.77 -8.46 -31.71
N VAL A 12 -15.22 -9.27 -32.60
CA VAL A 12 -13.80 -9.21 -32.98
C VAL A 12 -13.58 -8.11 -34.01
N ILE A 13 -12.92 -7.03 -33.59
CA ILE A 13 -12.75 -5.82 -34.40
C ILE A 13 -11.51 -5.90 -35.30
N VAL A 14 -10.47 -6.64 -34.87
CA VAL A 14 -9.20 -6.82 -35.61
C VAL A 14 -8.62 -8.21 -35.31
N LYS A 15 -8.12 -8.89 -36.34
CA LYS A 15 -7.26 -10.08 -36.21
C LYS A 15 -5.88 -9.70 -36.73
N ILE A 16 -4.87 -9.74 -35.85
CA ILE A 16 -3.48 -9.46 -36.21
C ILE A 16 -2.79 -10.81 -36.42
N ASP A 17 -2.33 -11.04 -37.65
CA ASP A 17 -1.55 -12.23 -37.98
C ASP A 17 -0.06 -11.88 -37.78
N ALA A 18 0.54 -12.44 -36.72
CA ALA A 18 1.95 -12.26 -36.38
C ALA A 18 2.57 -13.65 -36.19
N PRO A 19 3.54 -14.06 -37.02
CA PRO A 19 4.05 -15.44 -37.05
C PRO A 19 4.82 -15.87 -35.78
N ASP A 20 5.12 -14.93 -34.86
CA ASP A 20 5.83 -15.18 -33.59
C ASP A 20 4.91 -15.07 -32.34
N ALA A 21 3.59 -14.97 -32.51
CA ALA A 21 2.65 -14.74 -31.40
C ALA A 21 1.92 -16.00 -30.91
N GLU A 22 2.32 -17.20 -31.34
CA GLU A 22 1.61 -18.46 -30.99
C GLU A 22 1.77 -18.90 -29.52
N GLU A 23 2.68 -18.32 -28.73
CA GLU A 23 2.92 -18.74 -27.34
C GLU A 23 2.18 -17.93 -26.26
N MET A 24 1.38 -16.91 -26.60
CA MET A 24 0.63 -16.13 -25.59
C MET A 24 -0.88 -16.42 -25.64
N GLN A 25 -1.26 -17.56 -25.07
CA GLN A 25 -2.67 -17.88 -24.81
C GLN A 25 -3.25 -17.00 -23.69
N PHE A 26 -4.11 -16.06 -24.08
CA PHE A 26 -4.97 -15.28 -23.20
C PHE A 26 -6.06 -16.17 -22.59
N LYS A 27 -6.05 -16.38 -21.28
CA LYS A 27 -7.06 -17.18 -20.55
C LYS A 27 -8.27 -16.31 -20.16
N GLY A 28 -9.37 -16.48 -20.89
CA GLY A 28 -10.74 -16.03 -20.59
C GLY A 28 -11.74 -17.09 -21.07
N HIS A 29 -12.86 -17.23 -20.37
CA HIS A 29 -13.60 -18.47 -20.09
C HIS A 29 -14.65 -18.95 -21.14
N GLY A 30 -14.76 -20.30 -21.29
CA GLY A 30 -15.93 -21.11 -21.73
C GLY A 30 -16.10 -21.28 -23.25
N ASP A 31 -16.42 -22.44 -23.84
CA ASP A 31 -16.74 -23.82 -23.44
C ASP A 31 -16.61 -24.66 -24.74
N ASP A 32 -16.13 -25.90 -24.69
CA ASP A 32 -16.63 -27.03 -25.49
C ASP A 32 -15.86 -28.34 -25.19
N GLU A 33 -16.64 -29.38 -24.89
CA GLU A 33 -16.25 -30.75 -24.56
C GLU A 33 -15.76 -31.56 -25.78
N ASP A 34 -14.81 -32.50 -25.60
CA ASP A 34 -15.02 -33.93 -25.95
C ASP A 34 -13.92 -34.88 -25.39
N SER A 35 -14.36 -35.83 -24.57
CA SER A 35 -14.03 -37.28 -24.43
C SER A 35 -12.61 -37.88 -24.56
N LYS A 36 -12.14 -38.42 -23.41
CA LYS A 36 -11.98 -39.88 -23.08
C LYS A 36 -10.84 -40.71 -23.74
N LYS A 37 -9.88 -41.20 -22.92
CA LYS A 37 -9.70 -42.64 -22.60
C LYS A 37 -8.70 -42.92 -21.45
N GLU A 38 -9.12 -43.81 -20.55
CA GLU A 38 -8.40 -44.43 -19.43
C GLU A 38 -7.42 -45.52 -19.89
N GLU A 39 -6.36 -45.81 -19.10
CA GLU A 39 -6.18 -47.12 -18.42
C GLU A 39 -4.97 -47.13 -17.46
N LYS A 40 -4.96 -48.11 -16.56
CA LYS A 40 -4.51 -48.13 -15.17
C LYS A 40 -3.70 -49.43 -14.91
N GLU A 41 -2.81 -49.45 -13.91
CA GLU A 41 -2.40 -50.54 -12.97
C GLU A 41 -0.92 -50.38 -12.55
N GLN A 42 -0.59 -50.14 -11.26
CA GLN A 42 -0.37 -51.09 -10.14
C GLN A 42 0.80 -52.08 -10.43
N GLU A 43 1.80 -52.36 -9.57
CA GLU A 43 1.90 -52.37 -8.11
C GLU A 43 3.39 -52.51 -7.68
N SER A 44 3.73 -52.04 -6.47
CA SER A 44 5.01 -52.16 -5.70
C SER A 44 5.20 -53.56 -5.04
N PRO A 45 6.12 -53.86 -4.07
CA PRO A 45 7.35 -53.24 -3.50
C PRO A 45 8.58 -54.23 -3.44
N VAL A 46 9.77 -53.94 -2.87
CA VAL A 46 10.21 -54.28 -1.48
C VAL A 46 11.71 -53.90 -1.23
N GLN A 47 11.96 -53.24 -0.07
CA GLN A 47 13.11 -53.18 0.90
C GLN A 47 14.60 -53.09 0.47
N GLU A 48 15.58 -52.59 1.25
CA GLU A 48 15.71 -51.75 2.48
C GLU A 48 17.24 -51.60 2.79
N GLU A 49 17.59 -50.63 3.65
CA GLU A 49 18.87 -50.35 4.35
C GLU A 49 19.96 -49.51 3.63
N ALA A 50 20.65 -48.51 4.22
CA ALA A 50 20.53 -47.71 5.46
C ALA A 50 21.61 -46.59 5.49
N SER A 51 21.39 -45.57 6.34
CA SER A 51 22.31 -44.53 6.92
C SER A 51 22.42 -43.16 6.18
N SER A 52 21.72 -42.08 6.62
CA SER A 52 21.95 -41.12 7.75
C SER A 52 23.03 -40.04 7.42
N THR A 53 22.97 -38.72 7.70
CA THR A 53 22.18 -37.82 8.57
C THR A 53 22.44 -36.35 8.12
N GLN A 54 21.45 -35.46 8.09
CA GLN A 54 21.44 -34.19 8.85
C GLN A 54 20.10 -33.43 8.71
N SER A 55 19.49 -33.21 9.88
CA SER A 55 18.19 -32.61 10.12
C SER A 55 18.16 -31.11 9.85
N GLN A 56 17.11 -30.64 9.17
CA GLN A 56 16.51 -29.35 9.47
C GLN A 56 14.99 -29.51 9.56
N GLU A 57 14.49 -29.09 10.71
CA GLU A 57 13.12 -29.06 11.16
C GLU A 57 12.26 -28.28 10.15
N LYS A 58 11.43 -29.01 9.39
CA LYS A 58 10.41 -28.40 8.54
C LYS A 58 9.34 -27.85 9.47
N THR A 59 9.38 -26.54 9.70
CA THR A 59 8.22 -25.79 10.14
C THR A 59 7.09 -26.05 9.15
N GLU A 60 5.94 -26.48 9.65
CA GLU A 60 4.74 -26.70 8.85
C GLU A 60 4.32 -25.37 8.23
N VAL A 61 4.62 -25.19 6.94
CA VAL A 61 4.21 -24.01 6.21
C VAL A 61 2.77 -24.21 5.76
N ASP A 62 1.84 -23.54 6.43
CA ASP A 62 0.44 -23.48 5.99
C ASP A 62 0.36 -22.80 4.61
N GLU A 63 0.15 -23.61 3.57
CA GLU A 63 0.13 -23.15 2.19
C GLU A 63 -1.06 -22.21 1.89
N SER A 64 -2.08 -22.17 2.75
CA SER A 64 -3.30 -21.38 2.59
C SER A 64 -3.20 -19.94 3.14
N LYS A 65 -2.12 -19.60 3.85
CA LYS A 65 -1.97 -18.28 4.50
C LYS A 65 -1.75 -17.16 3.48
N THR A 66 -2.68 -16.19 3.45
CA THR A 66 -2.55 -14.99 2.63
C THR A 66 -1.51 -14.03 3.25
N VAL A 67 -0.36 -13.93 2.60
CA VAL A 67 0.74 -13.06 3.04
C VAL A 67 0.52 -11.61 2.62
N LYS A 68 0.67 -10.66 3.55
CA LYS A 68 0.58 -9.21 3.29
C LYS A 68 2.00 -8.63 3.15
N ALA A 69 2.47 -8.42 1.93
CA ALA A 69 3.80 -7.85 1.65
C ALA A 69 3.80 -7.01 0.36
N MET A 70 4.65 -5.99 0.31
CA MET A 70 4.85 -5.17 -0.90
C MET A 70 5.48 -5.98 -2.04
N PRO A 71 5.23 -5.68 -3.32
CA PRO A 71 5.79 -6.42 -4.46
C PRO A 71 7.31 -6.53 -4.46
N SER A 72 8.00 -5.46 -4.04
CA SER A 72 9.46 -5.39 -3.90
C SER A 72 9.99 -6.36 -2.84
N VAL A 73 9.32 -6.47 -1.70
CA VAL A 73 9.65 -7.41 -0.61
C VAL A 73 9.44 -8.87 -1.05
N ARG A 74 8.38 -9.16 -1.83
CA ARG A 74 8.17 -10.49 -2.45
C ARG A 74 9.24 -10.86 -3.46
N LYS A 75 9.76 -9.89 -4.21
CA LYS A 75 10.86 -10.12 -5.15
C LYS A 75 12.15 -10.44 -4.39
N TYR A 76 12.44 -9.64 -3.37
CA TYR A 76 13.61 -9.80 -2.51
C TYR A 76 13.63 -11.16 -1.77
N ALA A 77 12.49 -11.63 -1.26
CA ALA A 77 12.38 -12.97 -0.66
C ALA A 77 12.73 -14.08 -1.65
N ARG A 78 12.23 -14.00 -2.89
CA ARG A 78 12.51 -14.98 -3.95
C ARG A 78 13.96 -14.99 -4.38
N GLU A 79 14.59 -13.82 -4.46
CA GLU A 79 16.01 -13.68 -4.81
C GLU A 79 16.94 -14.29 -3.75
N ASN A 80 16.56 -14.21 -2.47
CA ASN A 80 17.31 -14.78 -1.36
C ASN A 80 16.85 -16.19 -0.95
N GLY A 81 15.96 -16.83 -1.74
CA GLY A 81 15.49 -18.19 -1.48
C GLY A 81 14.63 -18.35 -0.23
N VAL A 82 14.11 -17.26 0.33
CA VAL A 82 13.29 -17.27 1.56
C VAL A 82 11.82 -17.47 1.21
N ASN A 83 11.19 -18.46 1.85
CA ASN A 83 9.75 -18.61 1.76
C ASN A 83 9.06 -17.54 2.61
N ILE A 84 8.49 -16.53 1.94
CA ILE A 84 7.80 -15.40 2.58
C ILE A 84 6.62 -15.82 3.48
N LYS A 85 6.10 -17.05 3.35
CA LYS A 85 5.05 -17.58 4.23
C LYS A 85 5.57 -17.96 5.63
N ALA A 86 6.86 -18.26 5.74
CA ALA A 86 7.52 -18.64 6.99
C ALA A 86 8.12 -17.45 7.75
N VAL A 87 8.05 -16.24 7.17
CA VAL A 87 8.58 -15.01 7.77
C VAL A 87 7.48 -14.32 8.56
N ASN A 88 7.73 -14.04 9.84
CA ASN A 88 6.83 -13.25 10.67
C ASN A 88 7.00 -11.76 10.34
N GLY A 89 5.89 -11.10 10.00
CA GLY A 89 5.89 -9.69 9.63
C GLY A 89 5.75 -8.77 10.85
N SER A 90 6.69 -7.85 11.04
CA SER A 90 6.68 -6.85 12.12
C SER A 90 5.98 -5.53 11.74
N GLY A 91 5.72 -5.32 10.45
CA GLY A 91 5.12 -4.09 9.93
C GLY A 91 3.63 -3.93 10.28
N LYS A 92 3.11 -2.70 10.09
CA LYS A 92 1.71 -2.33 10.36
C LYS A 92 0.72 -3.34 9.76
N ASN A 93 -0.19 -3.85 10.61
CA ASN A 93 -1.18 -4.89 10.28
C ASN A 93 -0.58 -6.26 9.90
N GLY A 94 0.58 -6.62 10.46
CA GLY A 94 1.28 -7.88 10.17
C GLY A 94 1.88 -7.93 8.76
N ARG A 95 2.31 -6.77 8.24
CA ARG A 95 2.94 -6.66 6.92
C ARG A 95 4.41 -7.03 7.01
N ILE A 96 4.88 -7.88 6.12
CA ILE A 96 6.30 -8.25 6.05
C ILE A 96 7.09 -7.13 5.37
N THR A 97 8.16 -6.68 6.03
CA THR A 97 9.11 -5.69 5.50
C THR A 97 10.39 -6.35 5.03
N LYS A 98 11.33 -5.56 4.49
CA LYS A 98 12.62 -6.09 4.02
C LYS A 98 13.45 -6.59 5.20
N GLU A 99 13.39 -5.86 6.30
CA GLU A 99 14.09 -6.14 7.56
C GLU A 99 13.66 -7.49 8.15
N ASP A 100 12.38 -7.86 8.02
CA ASP A 100 11.87 -9.16 8.48
C ASP A 100 12.49 -10.34 7.69
N ILE A 101 12.74 -10.15 6.38
CA ILE A 101 13.42 -11.16 5.54
C ILE A 101 14.89 -11.25 5.92
N ASP A 102 15.55 -10.11 6.15
CA ASP A 102 16.94 -10.07 6.59
C ASP A 102 17.10 -10.70 7.98
N ALA A 103 16.14 -10.49 8.89
CA ALA A 103 16.12 -11.12 10.20
C ALA A 103 15.95 -12.64 10.12
N TYR A 104 15.08 -13.11 9.22
CA TYR A 104 14.89 -14.54 8.95
C TYR A 104 16.16 -15.18 8.38
N LEU A 105 16.85 -14.51 7.45
CA LEU A 105 18.13 -14.97 6.90
C LEU A 105 19.25 -15.02 7.95
N ASN A 106 19.23 -14.11 8.92
CA ASN A 106 20.22 -14.05 10.00
C ASN A 106 19.91 -15.00 11.17
N GLY A 107 18.88 -15.86 11.06
CA GLY A 107 18.56 -16.88 12.07
C GLY A 107 17.83 -16.35 13.31
N GLY A 108 17.27 -15.14 13.24
CA GLY A 108 16.54 -14.53 14.35
C GLY A 108 15.08 -14.99 14.42
N SER A 109 14.83 -16.15 15.02
CA SER A 109 13.52 -16.43 15.60
C SER A 109 13.38 -15.58 16.86
N SER A 110 12.79 -14.39 16.74
CA SER A 110 12.37 -13.62 17.92
C SER A 110 11.01 -14.14 18.38
N GLU A 111 11.04 -15.22 19.13
CA GLU A 111 9.96 -15.62 20.03
C GLU A 111 10.16 -15.00 21.42
N GLU A 112 9.03 -14.60 22.00
CA GLU A 112 8.75 -14.36 23.42
C GLU A 112 9.19 -13.05 24.10
N GLY A 113 8.17 -12.40 24.67
CA GLY A 113 8.31 -11.23 25.53
C GLY A 113 6.97 -10.73 26.08
N SER A 114 6.13 -11.63 26.59
CA SER A 114 4.97 -11.26 27.42
C SER A 114 5.39 -11.26 28.90
N ASN A 115 4.86 -10.27 29.62
CA ASN A 115 4.66 -10.19 31.06
C ASN A 115 5.74 -9.48 31.91
N THR A 116 5.35 -8.33 32.50
CA THR A 116 5.56 -8.05 33.94
C THR A 116 4.58 -6.96 34.39
N SER A 117 3.66 -7.36 35.26
CA SER A 117 2.85 -6.52 36.14
C SER A 117 3.63 -6.26 37.44
N ALA A 118 3.68 -5.01 37.91
CA ALA A 118 4.02 -4.68 39.29
C ALA A 118 3.36 -3.34 39.70
N ALA A 119 2.83 -3.36 40.93
CA ALA A 119 1.90 -2.43 41.53
C ALA A 119 2.53 -1.16 42.12
N SER A 120 1.69 -0.14 42.36
CA SER A 120 1.87 0.78 43.50
C SER A 120 0.53 1.40 43.91
N GLU A 121 0.14 1.18 45.17
CA GLU A 121 -0.87 1.94 45.91
C GLU A 121 -0.31 3.33 46.30
N SER A 122 -1.19 4.34 46.43
CA SER A 122 -1.28 5.31 47.56
C SER A 122 -2.14 6.55 47.21
N THR A 123 -3.36 6.57 47.77
CA THR A 123 -4.12 7.66 48.44
C THR A 123 -4.04 9.16 48.05
N SER A 124 -5.27 9.70 47.89
CA SER A 124 -5.86 10.98 48.37
C SER A 124 -5.84 12.28 47.53
N SER A 125 -7.08 12.69 47.18
CA SER A 125 -7.69 14.03 47.08
C SER A 125 -7.13 15.06 46.10
N ASP A 126 -7.90 15.43 45.07
CA ASP A 126 -8.67 16.68 45.02
C ASP A 126 -9.61 16.71 43.79
N VAL A 127 -10.45 17.74 43.68
CA VAL A 127 -11.79 17.71 43.08
C VAL A 127 -11.90 17.97 41.56
N VAL A 128 -12.96 17.37 40.99
CA VAL A 128 -13.79 17.72 39.82
C VAL A 128 -13.21 17.83 38.39
N ASN A 129 -13.90 17.09 37.52
CA ASN A 129 -14.06 17.24 36.07
C ASN A 129 -12.97 16.64 35.17
N ALA A 130 -12.83 15.31 35.25
CA ALA A 130 -12.21 14.52 34.20
C ALA A 130 -13.31 13.97 33.27
N SER A 131 -13.32 14.48 32.04
CA SER A 131 -14.04 13.91 30.91
C SER A 131 -13.71 12.41 30.82
N ALA A 132 -14.74 11.56 30.81
CA ALA A 132 -14.56 10.14 30.63
C ALA A 132 -13.95 9.88 29.24
N THR A 133 -12.64 9.62 29.21
CA THR A 133 -11.97 9.07 28.04
C THR A 133 -12.54 7.67 27.82
N GLN A 134 -13.52 7.56 26.94
CA GLN A 134 -14.02 6.26 26.49
C GLN A 134 -12.86 5.54 25.78
N ALA A 135 -12.49 4.38 26.29
CA ALA A 135 -11.61 3.46 25.60
C ALA A 135 -12.27 3.08 24.27
N LEU A 136 -11.63 3.42 23.15
CA LEU A 136 -12.05 3.01 21.82
C LEU A 136 -11.92 1.47 21.74
N PRO A 137 -12.97 0.74 21.37
CA PRO A 137 -12.84 -0.70 21.13
C PRO A 137 -11.94 -0.93 19.92
N GLU A 138 -10.83 -1.61 20.16
CA GLU A 138 -9.95 -2.16 19.14
C GLU A 138 -10.73 -3.25 18.39
N GLY A 139 -11.33 -2.96 17.23
CA GLY A 139 -11.98 -4.02 16.46
C GLY A 139 -12.92 -3.66 15.31
N ASP A 140 -13.55 -2.49 15.29
CA ASP A 140 -14.39 -2.08 14.15
C ASP A 140 -14.54 -0.56 14.18
N PHE A 141 -13.82 0.15 13.31
CA PHE A 141 -14.14 1.55 13.04
C PHE A 141 -15.40 1.55 12.18
N PRO A 142 -16.57 2.01 12.67
CA PRO A 142 -17.75 2.07 11.83
C PRO A 142 -17.47 3.03 10.67
N GLU A 143 -17.45 2.50 9.45
CA GLU A 143 -17.33 3.30 8.24
C GLU A 143 -18.49 4.30 8.21
N THR A 144 -18.15 5.56 8.44
CA THR A 144 -19.14 6.64 8.44
C THR A 144 -19.15 7.27 7.06
N THR A 145 -20.25 7.09 6.32
CA THR A 145 -20.44 7.73 5.03
C THR A 145 -21.18 9.05 5.20
N GLU A 146 -20.52 10.16 4.85
CA GLU A 146 -21.15 11.48 4.79
C GLU A 146 -21.48 11.87 3.34
N LYS A 147 -22.60 12.57 3.16
CA LYS A 147 -23.01 13.09 1.85
C LYS A 147 -22.06 14.22 1.43
N ILE A 148 -21.51 14.13 0.22
CA ILE A 148 -20.64 15.18 -0.35
C ILE A 148 -21.47 16.46 -0.59
N PRO A 149 -21.10 17.62 0.00
CA PRO A 149 -21.76 18.89 -0.28
C PRO A 149 -21.64 19.30 -1.75
N ALA A 150 -22.65 19.98 -2.29
CA ALA A 150 -22.71 20.35 -3.71
C ALA A 150 -21.49 21.18 -4.16
N MET A 151 -21.01 22.12 -3.34
CA MET A 151 -19.80 22.91 -3.61
C MET A 151 -18.55 22.03 -3.73
N ARG A 152 -18.39 21.04 -2.84
CA ARG A 152 -17.26 20.09 -2.88
C ARG A 152 -17.31 19.24 -4.15
N LYS A 153 -18.50 18.81 -4.57
CA LYS A 153 -18.71 18.06 -5.82
C LYS A 153 -18.34 18.89 -7.05
N ALA A 154 -18.72 20.17 -7.09
CA ALA A 154 -18.37 21.07 -8.18
C ALA A 154 -16.86 21.31 -8.27
N ILE A 155 -16.20 21.58 -7.15
CA ILE A 155 -14.73 21.74 -7.07
C ILE A 155 -14.04 20.45 -7.55
N ALA A 156 -14.49 19.28 -7.08
CA ALA A 156 -13.92 18.00 -7.49
C ALA A 156 -14.02 17.77 -9.01
N LYS A 157 -15.19 18.08 -9.61
CA LYS A 157 -15.37 17.97 -11.06
C LYS A 157 -14.40 18.87 -11.84
N ALA A 158 -14.19 20.10 -11.38
CA ALA A 158 -13.25 21.04 -12.01
C ALA A 158 -11.79 20.58 -11.84
N MET A 159 -11.40 20.10 -10.66
CA MET A 159 -10.06 19.60 -10.38
C MET A 159 -9.71 18.38 -11.24
N VAL A 160 -10.63 17.40 -11.33
CA VAL A 160 -10.46 16.19 -12.14
C VAL A 160 -10.34 16.56 -13.62
N ASN A 161 -11.23 17.44 -14.12
CA ASN A 161 -11.17 17.89 -15.51
C ASN A 161 -9.83 18.57 -15.85
N SER A 162 -9.33 19.44 -14.96
CA SER A 162 -8.04 20.12 -15.14
C SER A 162 -6.88 19.11 -15.20
N LYS A 163 -6.86 18.13 -14.28
CA LYS A 163 -5.79 17.11 -14.24
C LYS A 163 -5.77 16.16 -15.43
N HIS A 164 -6.93 15.83 -15.99
CA HIS A 164 -7.00 14.97 -17.18
C HIS A 164 -6.73 15.73 -18.49
N THR A 165 -7.10 17.01 -18.57
CA THR A 165 -7.01 17.78 -19.83
C THR A 165 -5.64 18.43 -20.00
N ALA A 166 -5.04 18.96 -18.93
CA ALA A 166 -3.80 19.71 -19.01
C ALA A 166 -2.59 18.88 -18.53
N PRO A 167 -1.51 18.77 -19.34
CA PRO A 167 -0.26 18.16 -18.90
C PRO A 167 0.45 19.08 -17.92
N HIS A 168 0.31 18.81 -16.62
CA HIS A 168 0.95 19.60 -15.58
C HIS A 168 2.42 19.20 -15.45
N VAL A 169 3.31 20.19 -15.53
CA VAL A 169 4.74 20.04 -15.19
C VAL A 169 5.03 20.97 -14.00
N THR A 170 5.77 20.46 -13.02
CA THR A 170 6.17 21.23 -11.85
C THR A 170 7.61 21.69 -12.01
N LEU A 171 7.83 23.00 -11.94
CA LEU A 171 9.16 23.62 -11.85
C LEU A 171 9.37 24.13 -10.43
N MET A 172 10.58 23.98 -9.92
CA MET A 172 10.98 24.45 -8.60
C MET A 172 12.21 25.33 -8.78
N ASP A 173 12.11 26.59 -8.34
CA ASP A 173 13.19 27.57 -8.41
C ASP A 173 13.45 28.14 -7.01
N GLU A 174 14.70 28.52 -6.75
CA GLU A 174 15.12 29.19 -5.53
C GLU A 174 15.31 30.69 -5.80
N ILE A 175 14.80 31.53 -4.91
CA ILE A 175 14.86 32.99 -5.04
C ILE A 175 15.38 33.58 -3.74
N ASP A 176 16.40 34.42 -3.83
CA ASP A 176 16.86 35.24 -2.72
C ASP A 176 15.88 36.40 -2.48
N VAL A 177 15.40 36.51 -1.24
CA VAL A 177 14.37 37.47 -0.82
C VAL A 177 14.90 38.52 0.17
N GLN A 178 16.22 38.65 0.30
CA GLN A 178 16.84 39.57 1.27
C GLN A 178 16.36 41.04 1.08
N GLU A 179 16.36 41.55 -0.15
CA GLU A 179 15.93 42.92 -0.44
C GLU A 179 14.45 43.15 -0.12
N LEU A 180 13.61 42.15 -0.39
CA LEU A 180 12.18 42.19 -0.11
C LEU A 180 11.92 42.23 1.40
N TRP A 181 12.71 41.48 2.17
CA TRP A 181 12.64 41.48 3.62
C TRP A 181 12.96 42.85 4.21
N ASP A 182 14.03 43.49 3.72
CA ASP A 182 14.45 44.81 4.15
C ASP A 182 13.44 45.89 3.75
N HIS A 183 12.87 45.80 2.54
CA HIS A 183 11.79 46.68 2.10
C HIS A 183 10.57 46.54 3.03
N ARG A 184 10.13 45.31 3.29
CA ARG A 184 9.01 45.06 4.20
C ARG A 184 9.27 45.65 5.59
N LYS A 185 10.47 45.49 6.14
CA LYS A 185 10.82 46.03 7.47
C LYS A 185 10.66 47.54 7.53
N LYS A 186 11.12 48.26 6.50
CA LYS A 186 11.01 49.73 6.39
C LYS A 186 9.56 50.20 6.27
N PHE A 187 8.76 49.53 5.43
CA PHE A 187 7.39 49.96 5.13
C PHE A 187 6.32 49.35 6.03
N LYS A 188 6.68 48.43 6.94
CA LYS A 188 5.74 47.81 7.88
C LYS A 188 5.13 48.84 8.83
N GLU A 189 5.93 49.78 9.31
CA GLU A 189 5.46 50.81 10.26
C GLU A 189 4.52 51.81 9.57
N ILE A 190 4.91 52.28 8.38
CA ILE A 190 4.08 53.16 7.54
C ILE A 190 2.76 52.48 7.15
N ALA A 191 2.80 51.19 6.79
CA ALA A 191 1.60 50.44 6.47
C ALA A 191 0.70 50.22 7.70
N ALA A 192 1.30 50.05 8.89
CA ALA A 192 0.55 49.91 10.14
C ALA A 192 -0.16 51.20 10.52
N GLU A 193 0.47 52.37 10.29
CA GLU A 193 -0.18 53.68 10.44
C GLU A 193 -1.38 53.85 9.50
N GLN A 194 -1.30 53.26 8.30
CA GLN A 194 -2.41 53.19 7.33
C GLN A 194 -3.40 52.05 7.61
N GLY A 195 -3.31 51.39 8.77
CA GLY A 195 -4.21 50.32 9.19
C GLY A 195 -4.09 49.02 8.38
N THR A 196 -3.04 48.86 7.56
CA THR A 196 -2.88 47.73 6.64
C THR A 196 -1.71 46.84 7.07
N LYS A 197 -1.96 45.53 7.18
CA LYS A 197 -0.90 44.56 7.52
C LYS A 197 -0.09 44.19 6.28
N LEU A 198 1.14 44.69 6.20
CA LEU A 198 2.07 44.33 5.13
C LEU A 198 2.60 42.88 5.33
N THR A 199 2.09 41.96 4.52
CA THR A 199 2.55 40.56 4.42
C THR A 199 3.36 40.34 3.14
N PHE A 200 3.86 39.12 2.91
CA PHE A 200 4.62 38.79 1.70
C PHE A 200 3.73 38.55 0.47
N LEU A 201 2.47 38.15 0.68
CA LEU A 201 1.54 37.80 -0.40
C LEU A 201 1.32 38.93 -1.43
N PRO A 202 1.16 40.22 -1.04
CA PRO A 202 1.03 41.32 -2.00
C PRO A 202 2.25 41.49 -2.91
N TYR A 203 3.46 41.17 -2.45
CA TYR A 203 4.66 41.22 -3.29
C TYR A 203 4.64 40.11 -4.33
N VAL A 204 4.20 38.91 -3.95
CA VAL A 204 4.10 37.74 -4.85
C VAL A 204 3.00 37.92 -5.90
N VAL A 205 1.89 38.59 -5.56
CA VAL A 205 0.80 38.86 -6.52
C VAL A 205 1.14 39.99 -7.50
N LYS A 206 2.00 40.94 -7.11
CA LYS A 206 2.39 42.08 -7.95
C LYS A 206 3.55 41.77 -8.90
N ALA A 207 4.49 40.90 -8.47
CA ALA A 207 5.65 40.50 -9.26
C ALA A 207 5.24 39.80 -10.56
#